data_AF-A0AAV2YWW4-F1
#
_entry.id   AF-A0AAV2YWW4-F1
#
_cell.length_a   1.000
_cell.length_b   1.000
_cell.length_c   1.000
_cell.angle_alpha   90.00
_cell.angle_beta   90.00
_cell.angle_gamma   90.00
#
_symmetry.space_group_name_H-M   'P 1'
#
loop_
_entity.id
_entity.type
_entity.pdbx_description
1 polymer ?
#
loop_
_entity_poly.entity_id
_entity_poly.type
_entity_poly.pdbx_seq_one_letter_code
_entity_poly.pdbx_strand_id
1 'polypeptide(L)'
;MRGNNCDFIRDAMDRWRRCRTKVFDHAVRFSWLRFLATLMSYVLLCSDVVRSGVGYRSYPYRSLEPDTQMFPLAAYPVAQIHRNNTDGPPLSVWMYKFDTTSIVWRALALLFHSTTFPDCIMYRSACPSDTINRSVVFAMTDDLVSRIAAQSSSRQRKTLLAPAAITFRSENVIFDKLHHMLPLQAFVPLIRRTNQALYYSPTTLTRSTIDFCARPHIQPSFCQDLWVNFARPYTGRAPPGSLSVLSQHIQRRTRALQEANPGMVVDLTILTGIDDCHFNLGGFSYNCYRGLDVTTVLRVRRCEDAESLTKNEREQRCETVWTDEYRYESGITTHDVVDWLLIVALLRVTAQVYVAVRLLLLFSVCYVVRRQEDTYASRSIGHVVRATLMTVAKLPCQGIVYGSPFPVWCYVAAHLIDAPMSYEVTGNSFRTLQGSAVSFSVVHIATLCAIQMRNVWLLALGLQLTVWLHIRASGRPVTASLASPSTRWALSR
;
A
#
# COMPACT_ATOMS: atom_id res chain seq x y z
N MET A 1 -43.81 54.18 -34.79
CA MET A 1 -42.35 54.44 -34.71
C MET A 1 -41.67 53.58 -33.64
N ARG A 2 -41.66 52.23 -33.77
CA ARG A 2 -40.96 51.32 -32.83
C ARG A 2 -40.10 50.23 -33.53
N GLY A 3 -39.83 50.36 -34.84
CA GLY A 3 -39.13 49.34 -35.63
C GLY A 3 -37.59 49.46 -35.68
N ASN A 4 -37.02 50.67 -35.60
CA ASN A 4 -35.62 50.87 -36.01
C ASN A 4 -34.55 50.68 -34.92
N ASN A 5 -34.93 50.56 -33.63
CA ASN A 5 -33.95 50.43 -32.55
C ASN A 5 -33.36 49.01 -32.44
N CYS A 6 -34.11 47.97 -32.82
CA CYS A 6 -33.60 46.60 -32.79
C CYS A 6 -32.53 46.36 -33.86
N ASP A 7 -32.71 46.93 -35.06
CA ASP A 7 -31.75 46.77 -36.16
C ASP A 7 -30.45 47.52 -35.90
N PHE A 8 -30.51 48.71 -35.29
CA PHE A 8 -29.31 49.46 -34.90
C PHE A 8 -28.49 48.72 -33.83
N ILE A 9 -29.13 48.16 -32.81
CA ILE A 9 -28.46 47.39 -31.76
C ILE A 9 -27.83 46.12 -32.35
N ARG A 10 -28.56 45.43 -33.23
CA ARG A 10 -28.06 44.22 -33.91
C ARG A 10 -26.84 44.53 -34.78
N ASP A 11 -26.90 45.60 -35.55
CA ASP A 11 -25.82 46.01 -36.46
C ASP A 11 -24.59 46.58 -35.71
N ALA A 12 -24.81 47.22 -34.55
CA ALA A 12 -23.75 47.60 -33.62
C ALA A 12 -23.09 46.37 -32.96
N MET A 13 -23.89 45.37 -32.53
CA MET A 13 -23.38 44.12 -31.98
C MET A 13 -22.58 43.32 -33.02
N ASP A 14 -23.02 43.27 -34.27
CA ASP A 14 -22.34 42.56 -35.36
C ASP A 14 -21.03 43.27 -35.76
N ARG A 15 -21.00 44.61 -35.77
CA ARG A 15 -19.74 45.37 -35.90
C ARG A 15 -18.78 45.09 -34.75
N TRP A 16 -19.27 45.08 -33.51
CA TRP A 16 -18.46 44.83 -32.33
C TRP A 16 -17.88 43.40 -32.32
N ARG A 17 -18.67 42.40 -32.73
CA ARG A 17 -18.22 41.00 -32.90
C ARG A 17 -17.12 40.88 -33.96
N ARG A 18 -17.29 41.48 -35.14
CA ARG A 18 -16.31 41.48 -36.24
C ARG A 18 -14.98 42.13 -35.87
N CYS A 19 -15.01 43.18 -35.04
CA CYS A 19 -13.79 43.83 -34.56
C CYS A 19 -13.04 42.93 -33.57
N ARG A 20 -13.75 42.24 -32.68
CA ARG A 20 -13.17 41.32 -31.69
C ARG A 20 -12.56 40.05 -32.29
N THR A 21 -13.16 39.47 -33.33
CA THR A 21 -12.59 38.29 -34.00
C THR A 21 -11.24 38.61 -34.65
N LYS A 22 -11.12 39.78 -35.31
CA LYS A 22 -9.83 40.27 -35.83
C LYS A 22 -8.79 40.46 -34.73
N VAL A 23 -9.19 41.00 -33.57
CA VAL A 23 -8.29 41.18 -32.41
C VAL A 23 -7.85 39.84 -31.82
N PHE A 24 -8.75 38.86 -31.70
CA PHE A 24 -8.42 37.54 -31.15
C PHE A 24 -7.40 36.79 -32.03
N ASP A 25 -7.59 36.82 -33.35
CA ASP A 25 -6.67 36.16 -34.28
C ASP A 25 -5.32 36.89 -34.40
N HIS A 26 -5.28 38.21 -34.16
CA HIS A 26 -4.02 38.97 -34.08
C HIS A 26 -3.28 38.82 -32.74
N ALA A 27 -4.01 38.78 -31.62
CA ALA A 27 -3.44 38.75 -30.27
C ALA A 27 -2.90 37.36 -29.89
N VAL A 28 -3.51 36.28 -30.38
CA VAL A 28 -3.07 34.91 -30.10
C VAL A 28 -2.58 34.25 -31.39
N ARG A 29 -1.27 34.39 -31.65
CA ARG A 29 -0.60 33.68 -32.74
C ARG A 29 -0.71 32.18 -32.53
N PHE A 30 -1.00 31.47 -33.62
CA PHE A 30 -1.04 30.02 -33.63
C PHE A 30 0.35 29.44 -33.35
N SER A 31 0.42 28.47 -32.44
CA SER A 31 1.64 27.75 -32.11
C SER A 31 1.33 26.26 -32.13
N TRP A 32 2.09 25.51 -32.93
CA TRP A 32 1.96 24.05 -33.02
C TRP A 32 2.15 23.36 -31.67
N LEU A 33 3.08 23.86 -30.85
CA LEU A 33 3.30 23.33 -29.51
C LEU A 33 2.06 23.51 -28.62
N ARG A 34 1.44 24.70 -28.63
CA ARG A 34 0.20 24.94 -27.88
C ARG A 34 -0.95 24.08 -28.40
N PHE A 35 -1.06 23.94 -29.72
CA PHE A 35 -2.05 23.07 -30.34
C PHE A 35 -1.92 21.62 -29.85
N LEU A 36 -0.71 21.06 -29.91
CA LEU A 36 -0.44 19.69 -29.48
C LEU A 36 -0.68 19.50 -27.98
N ALA A 37 -0.22 20.43 -27.14
CA ALA A 37 -0.46 20.38 -25.69
C ALA A 37 -1.95 20.45 -25.33
N THR A 38 -2.71 21.34 -25.99
CA THR A 38 -4.16 21.44 -25.82
C THR A 38 -4.87 20.17 -26.28
N LEU A 39 -4.48 19.61 -27.43
CA LEU A 39 -5.02 18.35 -27.94
C LEU A 39 -4.75 17.20 -26.95
N MET A 40 -3.50 17.05 -26.49
CA MET A 40 -3.14 16.05 -25.49
C MET A 40 -3.92 16.22 -24.18
N SER A 41 -4.14 17.46 -23.73
CA SER A 41 -4.93 17.75 -22.53
C SER A 41 -6.38 17.27 -22.69
N TYR A 42 -7.00 17.53 -23.84
CA TYR A 42 -8.35 17.04 -24.12
C TYR A 42 -8.40 15.52 -24.24
N VAL A 43 -7.39 14.89 -24.86
CA VAL A 43 -7.31 13.43 -24.92
C VAL A 43 -7.19 12.83 -23.52
N LEU A 44 -6.31 13.36 -22.67
CA LEU A 44 -6.13 12.88 -21.29
C LEU A 44 -7.39 13.04 -20.45
N LEU A 45 -8.13 14.12 -20.66
CA LEU A 45 -9.40 14.39 -20.00
C LEU A 45 -10.52 13.47 -20.49
N CYS A 46 -10.72 13.37 -21.80
CA CYS A 46 -11.74 12.51 -22.40
C CYS A 46 -11.49 11.03 -22.12
N SER A 47 -10.23 10.65 -21.87
CA SER A 47 -9.85 9.29 -21.50
C SER A 47 -9.77 9.04 -20.00
N ASP A 48 -10.05 10.00 -19.10
CA ASP A 48 -9.78 9.83 -17.67
C ASP A 48 -10.44 8.58 -17.07
N VAL A 49 -11.75 8.40 -17.28
CA VAL A 49 -12.50 7.22 -16.80
C VAL A 49 -12.13 5.95 -17.57
N VAL A 50 -11.88 6.04 -18.88
CA VAL A 50 -11.51 4.88 -19.71
C VAL A 50 -10.13 4.34 -19.32
N ARG A 51 -9.19 5.24 -19.07
CA ARG A 51 -7.79 4.95 -18.75
C ARG A 51 -7.59 4.54 -17.30
N SER A 52 -8.28 5.19 -16.37
CA SER A 52 -8.11 4.92 -14.93
C SER A 52 -9.15 3.95 -14.37
N GLY A 53 -10.25 3.69 -15.09
CA GLY A 53 -11.37 2.89 -14.65
C GLY A 53 -12.40 3.67 -13.83
N VAL A 54 -13.58 3.07 -13.66
CA VAL A 54 -14.70 3.65 -12.89
C VAL A 54 -14.57 3.43 -11.38
N GLY A 55 -13.78 2.45 -10.94
CA GLY A 55 -13.60 2.09 -9.54
C GLY A 55 -13.06 0.67 -9.41
N TYR A 56 -12.93 0.18 -8.17
CA TYR A 56 -12.47 -1.17 -7.88
C TYR A 56 -13.65 -2.15 -7.90
N ARG A 57 -13.61 -3.15 -8.79
CA ARG A 57 -14.62 -4.22 -8.86
C ARG A 57 -14.27 -5.44 -8.01
N SER A 58 -12.98 -5.68 -7.89
CA SER A 58 -12.38 -6.75 -7.09
C SER A 58 -10.93 -6.39 -6.85
N TYR A 59 -10.33 -7.01 -5.85
CA TYR A 59 -8.89 -6.96 -5.63
C TYR A 59 -8.26 -8.22 -6.23
N PRO A 60 -6.99 -8.18 -6.66
CA PRO A 60 -6.36 -9.33 -7.30
C PRO A 60 -6.05 -10.48 -6.33
N TYR A 61 -6.22 -10.28 -5.02
CA TYR A 61 -5.98 -11.33 -4.02
C TYR A 61 -7.26 -12.05 -3.61
N ARG A 62 -7.10 -13.28 -3.12
CA ARG A 62 -8.20 -14.15 -2.75
C ARG A 62 -8.87 -13.66 -1.47
N SER A 63 -10.21 -13.60 -1.50
CA SER A 63 -11.05 -13.28 -0.34
C SER A 63 -11.03 -14.41 0.70
N LEU A 64 -10.73 -14.05 1.94
CA LEU A 64 -10.95 -14.88 3.13
C LEU A 64 -12.39 -14.72 3.64
N GLU A 65 -12.88 -13.49 3.58
CA GLU A 65 -14.24 -13.05 3.91
C GLU A 65 -14.69 -12.06 2.81
N PRO A 66 -15.96 -11.64 2.72
CA PRO A 66 -16.41 -10.70 1.68
C PRO A 66 -15.51 -9.46 1.54
N ASP A 67 -15.11 -8.87 2.66
CA ASP A 67 -14.34 -7.62 2.72
C ASP A 67 -12.87 -7.82 3.11
N THR A 68 -12.48 -9.06 3.41
CA THR A 68 -11.15 -9.40 3.92
C THR A 68 -10.42 -10.28 2.91
N GLN A 69 -9.22 -9.86 2.50
CA GLN A 69 -8.39 -10.57 1.53
C GLN A 69 -6.99 -10.80 2.06
N MET A 70 -6.37 -11.86 1.54
CA MET A 70 -5.07 -12.33 2.01
C MET A 70 -4.00 -12.16 0.94
N PHE A 71 -2.86 -11.58 1.32
CA PHE A 71 -1.68 -11.56 0.44
C PHE A 71 -1.09 -12.96 0.26
N PRO A 72 -0.30 -13.18 -0.80
CA PRO A 72 0.44 -14.41 -0.94
C PRO A 72 1.25 -14.73 0.32
N LEU A 73 1.11 -15.96 0.77
CA LEU A 73 1.74 -16.49 1.95
C LEU A 73 3.16 -16.94 1.62
N ALA A 74 4.14 -16.44 2.35
CA ALA A 74 5.52 -16.89 2.27
C ALA A 74 5.83 -17.85 3.41
N ALA A 75 6.50 -18.96 3.10
CA ALA A 75 6.98 -19.93 4.08
C ALA A 75 8.34 -20.44 3.64
N TYR A 76 9.37 -20.23 4.46
CA TYR A 76 10.74 -20.52 4.06
C TYR A 76 11.65 -20.89 5.24
N PRO A 77 12.61 -21.81 5.05
CA PRO A 77 13.67 -22.05 6.02
C PRO A 77 14.64 -20.87 6.03
N VAL A 78 15.08 -20.43 7.22
CA VAL A 78 16.03 -19.32 7.35
C VAL A 78 17.42 -19.83 7.70
N ALA A 79 17.52 -20.63 8.76
CA ALA A 79 18.79 -21.10 9.26
C ALA A 79 18.68 -22.50 9.86
N GLN A 80 19.61 -23.37 9.49
CA GLN A 80 19.87 -24.65 10.14
C GLN A 80 21.32 -24.67 10.55
N ILE A 81 21.58 -24.58 11.85
CA ILE A 81 22.94 -24.37 12.37
C ILE A 81 23.26 -25.42 13.42
N HIS A 82 24.23 -26.27 13.09
CA HIS A 82 24.84 -27.19 14.05
C HIS A 82 25.97 -26.46 14.77
N ARG A 83 26.07 -26.66 16.09
CA ARG A 83 27.12 -26.04 16.93
C ARG A 83 28.53 -26.37 16.45
N ASN A 84 28.74 -27.58 15.92
CA ASN A 84 30.04 -28.03 15.40
C ASN A 84 30.32 -27.56 13.97
N ASN A 85 29.37 -26.89 13.31
CA ASN A 85 29.49 -26.43 11.93
C ASN A 85 28.96 -25.00 11.79
N THR A 86 29.57 -24.09 12.56
CA THR A 86 29.30 -22.65 12.49
C THR A 86 30.12 -21.94 11.41
N ASP A 87 31.07 -22.63 10.78
CA ASP A 87 31.98 -22.07 9.77
C ASP A 87 31.42 -22.14 8.34
N GLY A 88 30.16 -22.59 8.19
CA GLY A 88 29.44 -22.58 6.92
C GLY A 88 29.18 -21.18 6.37
N PRO A 89 28.59 -21.07 5.16
CA PRO A 89 28.41 -19.79 4.48
C PRO A 89 27.57 -18.82 5.34
N PRO A 90 27.96 -17.53 5.39
CA PRO A 90 27.30 -16.56 6.26
C PRO A 90 25.85 -16.32 5.83
N LEU A 91 25.02 -15.89 6.77
CA LEU A 91 23.60 -15.63 6.56
C LEU A 91 23.38 -14.17 6.18
N SER A 92 22.30 -13.86 5.46
CA SER A 92 22.00 -12.48 5.12
C SER A 92 21.55 -11.67 6.34
N VAL A 93 22.12 -10.48 6.50
CA VAL A 93 21.67 -9.49 7.51
C VAL A 93 20.21 -9.12 7.30
N TRP A 94 19.72 -9.16 6.05
CA TRP A 94 18.33 -8.88 5.70
C TRP A 94 17.34 -9.68 6.56
N MET A 95 17.60 -10.98 6.74
CA MET A 95 16.75 -11.88 7.51
C MET A 95 16.62 -11.48 8.98
N TYR A 96 17.60 -10.80 9.57
CA TYR A 96 17.56 -10.49 11.02
C TYR A 96 17.34 -9.01 11.30
N LYS A 97 17.52 -8.14 10.30
CA LYS A 97 17.42 -6.69 10.44
C LYS A 97 16.21 -6.08 9.74
N PHE A 98 15.85 -6.53 8.55
CA PHE A 98 14.90 -5.79 7.72
C PHE A 98 13.65 -6.59 7.37
N ASP A 99 13.74 -7.91 7.37
CA ASP A 99 12.60 -8.81 7.25
C ASP A 99 11.54 -8.50 8.34
N THR A 100 10.27 -8.47 7.99
CA THR A 100 9.17 -8.19 8.93
C THR A 100 9.15 -9.20 10.08
N THR A 101 9.44 -10.47 9.77
CA THR A 101 9.47 -11.57 10.74
C THR A 101 10.58 -11.38 11.80
N SER A 102 11.57 -10.53 11.54
CA SER A 102 12.64 -10.20 12.49
C SER A 102 12.25 -9.15 13.54
N ILE A 103 11.09 -8.50 13.40
CA ILE A 103 10.60 -7.49 14.36
C ILE A 103 10.39 -8.11 15.74
N VAL A 104 9.71 -9.27 15.80
CA VAL A 104 9.42 -9.97 17.06
C VAL A 104 10.72 -10.40 17.76
N TRP A 105 11.72 -10.84 17.01
CA TRP A 105 13.04 -11.22 17.52
C TRP A 105 13.73 -10.05 18.20
N ARG A 106 13.81 -8.90 17.51
CA ARG A 106 14.43 -7.69 18.07
C ARG A 106 13.66 -7.18 19.28
N ALA A 107 12.33 -7.22 19.23
CA ALA A 107 11.51 -6.75 20.34
C ALA A 107 11.71 -7.60 21.60
N LEU A 108 11.84 -8.93 21.45
CA LEU A 108 12.20 -9.81 22.58
C LEU A 108 13.64 -9.60 23.06
N ALA A 109 14.59 -9.40 22.14
CA ALA A 109 15.97 -9.11 22.50
C ALA A 109 16.08 -7.80 23.32
N LEU A 110 15.30 -6.78 22.96
CA LEU A 110 15.15 -5.56 23.77
C LEU A 110 14.53 -5.85 25.13
N LEU A 111 13.40 -6.59 25.16
CA LEU A 111 12.68 -6.91 26.39
C LEU A 111 13.57 -7.65 27.41
N PHE A 112 14.45 -8.54 26.93
CA PHE A 112 15.35 -9.31 27.79
C PHE A 112 16.74 -8.69 27.97
N HIS A 113 16.99 -7.51 27.40
CA HIS A 113 18.31 -6.87 27.37
C HIS A 113 19.43 -7.83 26.90
N SER A 114 19.16 -8.57 25.82
CA SER A 114 20.14 -9.52 25.27
C SER A 114 21.32 -8.79 24.65
N THR A 115 22.54 -9.20 25.02
CA THR A 115 23.81 -8.70 24.47
C THR A 115 24.33 -9.53 23.30
N THR A 116 23.68 -10.67 23.00
CA THR A 116 24.08 -11.53 21.88
C THR A 116 23.65 -10.97 20.53
N PHE A 117 22.64 -10.09 20.52
CA PHE A 117 22.18 -9.38 19.33
C PHE A 117 23.16 -8.24 19.01
N PRO A 118 23.80 -8.25 17.82
CA PRO A 118 24.69 -7.16 17.43
C PRO A 118 23.94 -5.83 17.35
N ASP A 119 24.60 -4.74 17.76
CA ASP A 119 24.04 -3.39 17.71
C ASP A 119 23.57 -2.99 16.31
N CYS A 120 24.23 -3.53 15.28
CA CYS A 120 23.86 -3.25 13.90
C CYS A 120 22.50 -3.87 13.51
N ILE A 121 22.16 -5.05 14.05
CA ILE A 121 20.86 -5.69 13.89
C ILE A 121 19.79 -4.90 14.65
N MET A 122 20.16 -4.35 15.82
CA MET A 122 19.29 -3.56 16.68
C MET A 122 19.12 -2.10 16.24
N TYR A 123 19.58 -1.72 15.04
CA TYR A 123 19.56 -0.35 14.52
C TYR A 123 20.31 0.70 15.37
N ARG A 124 21.23 0.27 16.23
CA ARG A 124 22.09 1.16 17.02
C ARG A 124 23.35 1.58 16.27
N SER A 125 23.75 0.82 15.25
CA SER A 125 24.88 1.12 14.37
C SER A 125 24.66 0.59 12.94
N ALA A 126 25.51 1.02 11.99
CA ALA A 126 25.55 0.45 10.65
C ALA A 126 26.16 -0.95 10.67
N CYS A 127 25.66 -1.87 9.84
CA CYS A 127 26.26 -3.20 9.74
C CYS A 127 27.53 -3.13 8.87
N PRO A 128 28.62 -3.80 9.27
CA PRO A 128 29.89 -3.77 8.52
C PRO A 128 29.82 -4.56 7.20
N SER A 129 28.85 -5.46 7.07
CA SER A 129 28.62 -6.31 5.91
C SER A 129 27.11 -6.57 5.76
N ASP A 130 26.69 -6.97 4.57
CA ASP A 130 25.34 -7.47 4.28
C ASP A 130 25.12 -8.90 4.78
N THR A 131 26.14 -9.52 5.37
CA THR A 131 26.10 -10.89 5.89
C THR A 131 26.55 -10.97 7.36
N ILE A 132 26.06 -11.98 8.06
CA ILE A 132 26.32 -12.26 9.48
C ILE A 132 26.80 -13.70 9.65
N ASN A 133 27.80 -13.90 10.50
CA ASN A 133 28.36 -15.23 10.78
C ASN A 133 27.34 -16.13 11.47
N ARG A 134 27.31 -17.42 11.10
CA ARG A 134 26.39 -18.40 11.69
C ARG A 134 26.62 -18.59 13.18
N SER A 135 27.85 -18.45 13.67
CA SER A 135 28.16 -18.50 15.11
C SER A 135 27.40 -17.43 15.90
N VAL A 136 27.31 -16.22 15.36
CA VAL A 136 26.57 -15.10 15.97
C VAL A 136 25.07 -15.40 15.96
N VAL A 137 24.53 -15.85 14.82
CA VAL A 137 23.11 -16.21 14.70
C VAL A 137 22.75 -17.36 15.66
N PHE A 138 23.58 -18.40 15.74
CA PHE A 138 23.38 -19.50 16.67
C PHE A 138 23.34 -19.02 18.13
N ALA A 139 24.28 -18.15 18.52
CA ALA A 139 24.31 -17.56 19.85
C ALA A 139 23.08 -16.69 20.13
N MET A 140 22.63 -15.88 19.16
CA MET A 140 21.40 -15.08 19.26
C MET A 140 20.17 -15.96 19.47
N THR A 141 20.02 -17.00 18.66
CA THR A 141 18.89 -17.94 18.73
C THR A 141 18.89 -18.70 20.05
N ASP A 142 20.04 -19.24 20.46
CA ASP A 142 20.13 -20.03 21.69
C ASP A 142 19.91 -19.19 22.94
N ASP A 143 20.48 -17.98 23.02
CA ASP A 143 20.27 -17.05 24.12
C ASP A 143 18.80 -16.62 24.21
N LEU A 144 18.17 -16.30 23.08
CA LEU A 144 16.76 -15.91 23.04
C LEU A 144 15.85 -17.03 23.55
N VAL A 145 15.99 -18.24 23.02
CA VAL A 145 15.18 -19.40 23.44
C VAL A 145 15.44 -19.72 24.92
N SER A 146 16.69 -19.66 25.38
CA SER A 146 17.05 -19.90 26.78
C SER A 146 16.41 -18.89 27.73
N ARG A 147 16.36 -17.61 27.36
CA ARG A 147 15.69 -16.55 28.16
C ARG A 147 14.18 -16.74 28.23
N ILE A 148 13.55 -17.10 27.11
CA ILE A 148 12.10 -17.42 27.08
C ILE A 148 11.81 -18.63 27.97
N ALA A 149 12.63 -19.69 27.86
CA ALA A 149 12.52 -20.88 28.69
C ALA A 149 12.73 -20.58 30.18
N ALA A 150 13.71 -19.76 30.55
CA ALA A 150 13.98 -19.39 31.95
C ALA A 150 12.81 -18.59 32.56
N GLN A 151 12.23 -17.66 31.80
CA GLN A 151 11.05 -16.90 32.22
C GLN A 151 9.84 -17.81 32.43
N SER A 152 9.74 -18.91 31.67
CA SER A 152 8.73 -19.96 31.87
C SER A 152 8.85 -20.59 33.24
N SER A 153 10.05 -21.05 33.60
CA SER A 153 10.30 -21.82 34.84
C SER A 153 9.91 -21.06 36.10
N SER A 154 9.99 -19.73 36.07
CA SER A 154 9.54 -18.87 37.19
C SER A 154 8.01 -18.80 37.34
N ARG A 155 7.23 -18.95 36.25
CA ARG A 155 5.76 -18.83 36.25
C ARG A 155 5.04 -20.19 36.24
N GLN A 156 5.68 -21.24 35.73
CA GLN A 156 5.11 -22.59 35.54
C GLN A 156 4.88 -23.40 36.81
N ARG A 157 5.16 -22.87 38.02
CA ARG A 157 4.90 -23.56 39.30
C ARG A 157 3.43 -23.96 39.52
N LYS A 158 2.48 -23.60 38.65
CA LYS A 158 1.05 -23.88 38.83
C LYS A 158 0.38 -24.79 37.78
N THR A 159 0.97 -25.07 36.61
CA THR A 159 0.33 -25.93 35.58
C THR A 159 1.36 -26.70 34.74
N LEU A 160 1.54 -28.00 35.02
CA LEU A 160 2.55 -28.90 34.42
C LEU A 160 2.38 -29.20 32.92
N LEU A 161 1.30 -28.75 32.26
CA LEU A 161 0.95 -29.11 30.89
C LEU A 161 0.82 -27.94 29.91
N ALA A 162 0.97 -26.69 30.36
CA ALA A 162 0.79 -25.52 29.49
C ALA A 162 2.15 -25.01 28.98
N PRO A 163 2.24 -24.56 27.71
CA PRO A 163 3.45 -23.89 27.23
C PRO A 163 3.70 -22.61 28.02
N ALA A 164 4.96 -22.19 28.10
CA ALA A 164 5.28 -20.85 28.54
C ALA A 164 4.65 -19.85 27.58
N ALA A 165 4.05 -18.78 28.09
CA ALA A 165 3.58 -17.69 27.25
C ALA A 165 4.07 -16.35 27.75
N ILE A 166 4.60 -15.56 26.82
CA ILE A 166 4.92 -14.16 27.01
C ILE A 166 4.19 -13.41 25.91
N THR A 167 3.27 -12.53 26.30
CA THR A 167 2.58 -11.63 25.39
C THR A 167 2.97 -10.21 25.74
N PHE A 168 3.34 -9.42 24.74
CA PHE A 168 3.73 -8.03 24.92
C PHE A 168 3.39 -7.23 23.66
N ARG A 169 3.34 -5.91 23.80
CA ARG A 169 3.16 -5.00 22.68
C ARG A 169 4.45 -4.27 22.36
N SER A 170 4.73 -4.14 21.07
CA SER A 170 5.83 -3.31 20.57
C SER A 170 5.29 -2.20 19.69
N GLU A 171 6.02 -1.09 19.68
CA GLU A 171 5.83 -0.03 18.72
C GLU A 171 7.08 0.04 17.84
N ASN A 172 6.91 0.06 16.53
CA ASN A 172 7.99 0.10 15.58
C ASN A 172 7.68 1.03 14.42
N VAL A 173 8.75 1.52 13.79
CA VAL A 173 8.68 2.38 12.61
C VAL A 173 9.34 1.64 11.46
N ILE A 174 8.63 1.47 10.34
CA ILE A 174 9.13 0.73 9.16
C ILE A 174 9.40 1.70 8.01
N PHE A 175 10.64 1.72 7.54
CA PHE A 175 11.09 2.50 6.39
C PHE A 175 11.22 1.59 5.16
N ASP A 176 10.10 1.37 4.46
CA ASP A 176 10.06 0.50 3.25
C ASP A 176 9.70 1.28 1.97
N LYS A 177 9.03 2.44 2.09
CA LYS A 177 8.58 3.22 0.94
C LYS A 177 9.50 4.41 0.69
N LEU A 178 9.67 4.79 -0.59
CA LEU A 178 10.51 5.95 -0.96
C LEU A 178 10.10 7.24 -0.23
N HIS A 179 8.80 7.46 -0.02
CA HIS A 179 8.32 8.64 0.71
C HIS A 179 8.60 8.59 2.21
N HIS A 180 8.91 7.42 2.80
CA HIS A 180 9.39 7.35 4.19
C HIS A 180 10.81 7.94 4.33
N MET A 181 11.57 8.02 3.23
CA MET A 181 12.92 8.62 3.19
C MET A 181 12.91 10.13 2.95
N LEU A 182 11.74 10.71 2.66
CA LEU A 182 11.60 12.15 2.52
C LEU A 182 11.63 12.81 3.91
N PRO A 183 12.19 14.04 4.03
CA PRO A 183 12.42 14.70 5.33
C PRO A 183 11.15 15.01 6.13
N LEU A 184 9.96 14.86 5.53
CA LEU A 184 8.67 14.99 6.21
C LEU A 184 8.31 13.68 6.93
N GLN A 185 8.97 13.43 8.06
CA GLN A 185 8.69 12.28 8.94
C GLN A 185 7.26 12.25 9.50
N ALA A 186 6.49 13.35 9.34
CA ALA A 186 5.10 13.45 9.76
C ALA A 186 4.15 12.41 9.14
N PHE A 187 4.58 11.73 8.06
CA PHE A 187 3.77 10.73 7.36
C PHE A 187 4.24 9.29 7.57
N VAL A 188 5.24 9.04 8.42
CA VAL A 188 5.68 7.66 8.71
C VAL A 188 4.75 7.05 9.75
N PRO A 189 4.00 5.98 9.43
CA PRO A 189 3.05 5.40 10.37
C PRO A 189 3.80 4.70 11.51
N LEU A 190 3.37 4.96 12.75
CA LEU A 190 3.77 4.16 13.90
C LEU A 190 3.00 2.84 13.86
N ILE A 191 3.74 1.74 13.78
CA ILE A 191 3.16 0.40 13.73
C ILE A 191 3.14 -0.17 15.13
N ARG A 192 1.95 -0.52 15.61
CA ARG A 192 1.76 -1.24 16.86
C ARG A 192 1.57 -2.71 16.54
N ARG A 193 2.24 -3.55 17.30
CA ARG A 193 2.22 -5.00 17.10
C ARG A 193 1.98 -5.72 18.41
N THR A 194 1.09 -6.72 18.35
CA THR A 194 0.91 -7.67 19.43
C THR A 194 1.80 -8.86 19.16
N ASN A 195 2.73 -9.11 20.07
CA ASN A 195 3.70 -10.18 19.96
C ASN A 195 3.41 -11.23 21.02
N GLN A 196 3.60 -12.49 20.67
CA GLN A 196 3.50 -13.60 21.60
C GLN A 196 4.62 -14.61 21.34
N ALA A 197 5.34 -14.96 22.39
CA ALA A 197 6.33 -16.03 22.41
C ALA A 197 5.77 -17.21 23.22
N LEU A 198 5.77 -18.39 22.62
CA LEU A 198 5.35 -19.65 23.24
C LEU A 198 6.51 -20.62 23.27
N TYR A 199 6.83 -21.16 24.45
CA TYR A 199 7.86 -22.17 24.61
C TYR A 199 7.25 -23.50 25.05
N TYR A 200 7.52 -24.54 24.26
CA TYR A 200 7.12 -25.91 24.50
C TYR A 200 8.34 -26.71 24.95
N SER A 201 8.34 -27.11 26.22
CA SER A 201 9.40 -27.94 26.79
C SER A 201 9.41 -29.34 26.16
N PRO A 202 10.53 -30.09 26.24
CA PRO A 202 10.60 -31.47 25.76
C PRO A 202 9.52 -32.38 26.37
N THR A 203 9.21 -32.16 27.66
CA THR A 203 8.17 -32.89 28.39
C THR A 203 6.75 -32.58 27.88
N THR A 204 6.50 -31.34 27.44
CA THR A 204 5.23 -30.96 26.82
C THR A 204 5.11 -31.58 25.44
N LEU A 205 6.21 -31.57 24.66
CA LEU A 205 6.30 -32.07 23.29
C LEU A 205 6.09 -33.59 23.16
N THR A 206 6.57 -34.36 24.13
CA THR A 206 6.56 -35.83 24.10
C THR A 206 5.27 -36.46 24.61
N ARG A 207 4.56 -35.83 25.55
CA ARG A 207 3.41 -36.43 26.25
C ARG A 207 2.07 -36.29 25.54
N SER A 208 1.98 -35.53 24.46
CA SER A 208 0.69 -35.25 23.82
C SER A 208 0.78 -35.35 22.31
N THR A 209 -0.29 -35.85 21.69
CA THR A 209 -0.57 -35.57 20.27
C THR A 209 -0.88 -34.08 20.16
N ILE A 210 0.15 -33.24 20.05
CA ILE A 210 0.00 -31.79 20.16
C ILE A 210 -0.69 -31.23 18.94
N ASP A 211 -1.99 -31.06 19.02
CA ASP A 211 -2.62 -30.01 18.25
C ASP A 211 -2.40 -28.68 18.99
N PHE A 212 -1.53 -27.83 18.42
CA PHE A 212 -1.20 -26.52 18.97
C PHE A 212 -2.43 -25.60 19.07
N CYS A 213 -3.46 -25.85 18.26
CA CYS A 213 -4.66 -25.01 18.17
C CYS A 213 -5.90 -25.65 18.83
N ALA A 214 -5.81 -26.87 19.37
CA ALA A 214 -6.94 -27.52 20.05
C ALA A 214 -7.02 -27.21 21.56
N ARG A 215 -6.02 -26.53 22.15
CA ARG A 215 -5.97 -26.30 23.60
C ARG A 215 -6.62 -24.96 23.99
N PRO A 216 -7.61 -24.95 24.91
CA PRO A 216 -8.39 -23.74 25.18
C PRO A 216 -7.69 -22.67 26.04
N HIS A 217 -6.60 -23.00 26.74
CA HIS A 217 -6.02 -22.07 27.73
C HIS A 217 -4.86 -21.20 27.21
N ILE A 218 -3.92 -21.79 26.46
CA ILE A 218 -2.78 -21.07 25.89
C ILE A 218 -2.52 -21.66 24.51
N GLN A 219 -2.79 -20.86 23.48
CA GLN A 219 -2.59 -21.23 22.09
C GLN A 219 -1.86 -20.12 21.34
N PRO A 220 -1.13 -20.46 20.25
CA PRO A 220 -0.61 -19.46 19.33
C PRO A 220 -1.70 -18.52 18.83
N SER A 221 -1.40 -17.23 18.76
CA SER A 221 -2.31 -16.19 18.28
C SER A 221 -2.91 -16.52 16.90
N PHE A 222 -2.09 -17.11 16.02
CA PHE A 222 -2.52 -17.51 14.68
C PHE A 222 -3.62 -18.59 14.68
N CYS A 223 -3.83 -19.34 15.77
CA CYS A 223 -4.83 -20.43 15.77
C CYS A 223 -6.27 -19.94 15.59
N GLN A 224 -6.53 -18.65 15.86
CA GLN A 224 -7.84 -18.04 15.65
C GLN A 224 -7.97 -17.37 14.27
N ASP A 225 -6.88 -17.31 13.51
CA ASP A 225 -6.86 -16.58 12.25
C ASP A 225 -7.19 -17.47 11.05
N LEU A 226 -7.88 -16.89 10.07
CA LEU A 226 -8.29 -17.59 8.85
C LEU A 226 -7.13 -17.87 7.88
N TRP A 227 -6.00 -17.18 8.02
CA TRP A 227 -4.87 -17.26 7.09
C TRP A 227 -4.00 -18.52 7.26
N VAL A 228 -4.19 -19.27 8.34
CA VAL A 228 -3.32 -20.41 8.69
C VAL A 228 -3.58 -21.69 7.90
N ASN A 229 -4.59 -21.70 7.03
CA ASN A 229 -4.91 -22.81 6.16
C ASN A 229 -4.36 -22.58 4.75
N PHE A 230 -3.22 -23.19 4.48
CA PHE A 230 -2.46 -23.18 3.22
C PHE A 230 -3.03 -24.08 2.12
N ALA A 231 -4.03 -24.93 2.43
CA ALA A 231 -4.76 -25.70 1.41
C ALA A 231 -5.90 -24.89 0.75
N ARG A 232 -6.45 -23.91 1.48
CA ARG A 232 -7.48 -22.98 0.98
C ARG A 232 -7.02 -21.94 -0.06
N PRO A 233 -5.74 -21.53 -0.24
CA PRO A 233 -5.35 -20.45 -1.16
C PRO A 233 -5.28 -20.84 -2.64
N TYR A 234 -5.14 -22.11 -3.00
CA TYR A 234 -4.98 -22.51 -4.42
C TYR A 234 -6.32 -22.85 -5.07
N THR A 235 -6.62 -22.23 -6.22
CA THR A 235 -7.72 -22.61 -7.14
C THR A 235 -7.23 -23.61 -8.21
N GLY A 236 -6.15 -24.35 -7.91
CA GLY A 236 -5.53 -25.33 -8.79
C GLY A 236 -4.93 -26.49 -8.00
N ARG A 237 -4.32 -27.45 -8.70
CA ARG A 237 -3.64 -28.60 -8.08
C ARG A 237 -2.49 -28.06 -7.23
N ALA A 238 -2.62 -28.18 -5.91
CA ALA A 238 -1.58 -27.75 -4.99
C ALA A 238 -0.26 -28.48 -5.36
N PRO A 239 0.89 -27.79 -5.43
CA PRO A 239 2.15 -28.45 -5.73
C PRO A 239 2.38 -29.59 -4.73
N PRO A 240 2.95 -30.73 -5.14
CA PRO A 240 3.33 -31.78 -4.20
C PRO A 240 4.25 -31.19 -3.13
N GLY A 241 3.83 -31.25 -1.87
CA GLY A 241 4.49 -30.56 -0.74
C GLY A 241 3.79 -29.29 -0.25
N SER A 242 2.64 -28.92 -0.82
CA SER A 242 1.83 -27.79 -0.33
C SER A 242 1.51 -27.95 1.16
N LEU A 243 1.83 -26.92 1.95
CA LEU A 243 1.36 -26.85 3.34
C LEU A 243 -0.17 -26.99 3.37
N SER A 244 -0.70 -27.70 4.35
CA SER A 244 -2.15 -27.80 4.59
C SER A 244 -2.58 -26.74 5.60
N VAL A 245 -2.07 -26.87 6.82
CA VAL A 245 -2.36 -26.00 7.96
C VAL A 245 -1.05 -25.70 8.67
N LEU A 246 -0.86 -24.45 9.10
CA LEU A 246 0.35 -23.99 9.77
C LEU A 246 0.74 -24.89 10.95
N SER A 247 -0.21 -25.14 11.85
CA SER A 247 -0.01 -25.97 13.03
C SER A 247 0.44 -27.39 12.69
N GLN A 248 -0.17 -28.01 11.67
CA GLN A 248 0.19 -29.35 11.20
C GLN A 248 1.60 -29.38 10.58
N HIS A 249 2.01 -28.31 9.90
CA HIS A 249 3.36 -28.23 9.36
C HIS A 249 4.41 -28.11 10.47
N ILE A 250 4.18 -27.23 11.44
CA ILE A 250 5.05 -27.09 12.63
C ILE A 250 5.14 -28.42 13.37
N GLN A 251 4.01 -29.11 13.54
CA GLN A 251 3.97 -30.42 14.21
C GLN A 251 4.76 -31.49 13.45
N ARG A 252 4.60 -31.58 12.12
CA ARG A 252 5.36 -32.52 11.29
C ARG A 252 6.87 -32.28 11.37
N ARG A 253 7.30 -31.02 11.31
CA ARG A 253 8.73 -30.66 11.47
C ARG A 253 9.26 -31.04 12.84
N THR A 254 8.48 -30.76 13.89
CA THR A 254 8.85 -31.09 15.28
C THR A 254 9.04 -32.61 15.44
N ARG A 255 8.11 -33.41 14.93
CA ARG A 255 8.19 -34.89 14.99
C ARG A 255 9.36 -35.43 14.18
N ALA A 256 9.54 -34.96 12.95
CA ALA A 256 10.66 -35.37 12.10
C ALA A 256 12.01 -35.10 12.79
N LEU A 257 12.11 -33.99 13.53
CA LEU A 257 13.31 -33.64 14.29
C LEU A 257 13.53 -34.54 15.52
N GLN A 258 12.45 -34.88 16.23
CA GLN A 258 12.48 -35.81 17.36
C GLN A 258 12.87 -37.23 16.91
N GLU A 259 12.30 -37.70 15.80
CA GLU A 259 12.59 -39.01 15.20
C GLU A 259 14.04 -39.09 14.70
N ALA A 260 14.56 -37.99 14.14
CA ALA A 260 15.96 -37.92 13.71
C ALA A 260 16.98 -37.88 14.88
N ASN A 261 16.55 -37.56 16.10
CA ASN A 261 17.43 -37.39 17.26
C ASN A 261 16.89 -38.08 18.53
N PRO A 262 16.74 -39.42 18.54
CA PRO A 262 16.05 -40.15 19.62
C PRO A 262 16.75 -40.11 20.99
N GLY A 263 18.06 -39.81 21.03
CA GLY A 263 18.85 -39.67 22.26
C GLY A 263 19.07 -38.22 22.72
N MET A 264 18.39 -37.25 22.10
CA MET A 264 18.52 -35.83 22.43
C MET A 264 17.16 -35.24 22.79
N VAL A 265 17.16 -34.13 23.52
CA VAL A 265 15.91 -33.44 23.86
C VAL A 265 15.63 -32.35 22.84
N VAL A 266 14.41 -32.31 22.33
CA VAL A 266 13.93 -31.28 21.40
C VAL A 266 12.99 -30.36 22.15
N ASP A 267 13.20 -29.04 22.02
CA ASP A 267 12.23 -28.02 22.41
C ASP A 267 11.82 -27.15 21.21
N LEU A 268 10.66 -26.51 21.35
CA LEU A 268 10.05 -25.69 20.30
C LEU A 268 9.68 -24.33 20.87
N THR A 269 10.11 -23.28 20.19
CA THR A 269 9.65 -21.91 20.43
C THR A 269 8.88 -21.41 19.23
N ILE A 270 7.68 -20.90 19.47
CA ILE A 270 6.84 -20.25 18.47
C ILE A 270 6.78 -18.77 18.81
N LEU A 271 7.26 -17.94 17.91
CA LEU A 271 7.14 -16.49 17.96
C LEU A 271 6.06 -16.09 16.98
N THR A 272 5.10 -15.29 17.44
CA THR A 272 4.04 -14.77 16.60
C THR A 272 4.01 -13.26 16.74
N GLY A 273 3.76 -12.60 15.62
CA GLY A 273 3.54 -11.19 15.56
C GLY A 273 2.28 -10.92 14.75
N ILE A 274 1.47 -9.99 15.25
CA ILE A 274 0.26 -9.53 14.58
C ILE A 274 0.23 -8.01 14.69
N ASP A 275 0.27 -7.33 13.55
CA ASP A 275 0.12 -5.88 13.53
C ASP A 275 -1.30 -5.47 13.93
N ASP A 276 -1.42 -4.30 14.54
CA ASP A 276 -2.69 -3.60 14.60
C ASP A 276 -3.06 -3.14 13.19
N CYS A 277 -4.34 -2.86 12.98
CA CYS A 277 -4.83 -2.37 11.71
C CYS A 277 -4.17 -1.04 11.31
N HIS A 278 -3.45 -1.03 10.18
CA HIS A 278 -2.91 0.17 9.58
C HIS A 278 -3.93 0.78 8.63
N PHE A 279 -4.43 1.95 9.01
CA PHE A 279 -5.31 2.74 8.17
C PHE A 279 -4.49 3.61 7.22
N ASN A 280 -4.75 3.48 5.93
CA ASN A 280 -4.30 4.50 4.97
C ASN A 280 -5.22 5.71 5.12
N LEU A 281 -4.81 6.66 5.97
CA LEU A 281 -5.50 7.93 6.17
C LEU A 281 -5.47 8.75 4.87
N GLY A 282 -6.58 9.42 4.56
CA GLY A 282 -6.68 10.27 3.37
C GLY A 282 -7.94 10.08 2.52
N GLY A 283 -8.91 9.29 3.00
CA GLY A 283 -10.16 9.09 2.28
C GLY A 283 -11.30 8.55 3.15
N PHE A 284 -12.42 8.23 2.49
CA PHE A 284 -13.65 7.77 3.14
C PHE A 284 -13.80 6.25 3.17
N SER A 285 -13.27 5.51 2.18
CA SER A 285 -13.31 4.05 2.24
C SER A 285 -12.49 3.54 3.43
N TYR A 286 -13.03 2.59 4.15
CA TYR A 286 -12.28 1.81 5.10
C TYR A 286 -11.23 0.98 4.35
N ASN A 287 -9.95 1.15 4.72
CA ASN A 287 -8.89 0.29 4.25
C ASN A 287 -7.91 0.02 5.39
N CYS A 288 -7.85 -1.24 5.79
CA CYS A 288 -7.06 -1.76 6.89
C CYS A 288 -6.04 -2.75 6.36
N TYR A 289 -4.75 -2.51 6.58
CA TYR A 289 -3.72 -3.52 6.34
C TYR A 289 -3.16 -4.04 7.66
N ARG A 290 -2.98 -5.36 7.76
CA ARG A 290 -2.38 -6.04 8.92
C ARG A 290 -1.33 -7.04 8.47
N GLY A 291 -0.09 -6.85 8.91
CA GLY A 291 0.99 -7.81 8.74
C GLY A 291 0.91 -8.93 9.80
N LEU A 292 1.27 -10.14 9.38
CA LEU A 292 1.21 -11.35 10.18
C LEU A 292 2.50 -12.13 9.96
N ASP A 293 3.18 -12.47 11.05
CA ASP A 293 4.34 -13.35 10.98
C ASP A 293 4.36 -14.38 12.09
N VAL A 294 4.94 -15.52 11.74
CA VAL A 294 5.20 -16.62 12.66
C VAL A 294 6.62 -17.09 12.41
N THR A 295 7.44 -17.13 13.45
CA THR A 295 8.74 -17.78 13.42
C THR A 295 8.72 -18.98 14.35
N THR A 296 9.19 -20.11 13.87
CA THR A 296 9.41 -21.30 14.69
C THR A 296 10.89 -21.58 14.81
N VAL A 297 11.34 -21.76 16.04
CA VAL A 297 12.69 -22.20 16.38
C VAL A 297 12.58 -23.55 17.04
N LEU A 298 13.09 -24.57 16.38
CA LEU A 298 13.31 -25.88 16.97
C LEU A 298 14.75 -25.96 17.44
N ARG A 299 14.96 -26.48 18.65
CA ARG A 299 16.29 -26.58 19.24
C ARG A 299 16.51 -27.96 19.81
N VAL A 300 17.60 -28.59 19.37
CA VAL A 300 18.03 -29.91 19.83
C VAL A 300 19.15 -29.71 20.84
N ARG A 301 18.97 -30.30 22.03
CA ARG A 301 19.94 -30.22 23.12
C ARG A 301 20.42 -31.60 23.54
N ARG A 302 21.70 -31.66 23.89
CA ARG A 302 22.33 -32.82 24.52
C ARG A 302 22.42 -32.51 26.01
N CYS A 303 21.78 -33.34 26.83
CA CYS A 303 21.85 -33.24 28.28
C CYS A 303 22.71 -34.40 28.79
N GLU A 304 23.61 -34.12 29.71
CA GLU A 304 24.39 -35.17 30.36
C GLU A 304 23.54 -35.93 31.38
N ASP A 305 23.47 -37.25 31.24
CA ASP A 305 22.83 -38.14 32.20
C ASP A 305 23.78 -38.43 33.37
N ALA A 306 23.98 -37.46 34.25
CA ALA A 306 24.56 -37.74 35.56
C ALA A 306 23.43 -38.19 36.51
N GLU A 307 23.42 -39.47 36.87
CA GLU A 307 22.43 -40.10 37.76
C GLU A 307 22.29 -39.39 39.13
N SER A 308 23.29 -38.61 39.54
CA SER A 308 23.34 -37.86 40.80
C SER A 308 22.68 -36.47 40.75
N LEU A 309 22.22 -35.99 39.58
CA LEU A 309 21.67 -34.64 39.43
C LEU A 309 20.14 -34.62 39.54
N THR A 310 19.63 -33.65 40.31
CA THR A 310 18.19 -33.35 40.36
C THR A 310 17.70 -32.92 38.97
N LYS A 311 16.39 -33.08 38.71
CA LYS A 311 15.78 -32.77 37.40
C LYS A 311 16.08 -31.34 36.92
N ASN A 312 16.18 -30.39 37.84
CA ASN A 312 16.50 -28.99 37.55
C ASN A 312 17.99 -28.78 37.21
N GLU A 313 18.89 -29.53 37.85
CA GLU A 313 20.33 -29.49 37.55
C GLU A 313 20.65 -30.18 36.22
N ARG A 314 19.89 -31.22 35.85
CA ARG A 314 19.95 -31.83 34.50
C ARG A 314 19.51 -30.88 33.40
N GLU A 315 18.43 -30.12 33.61
CA GLU A 315 18.00 -29.08 32.66
C GLU A 315 19.02 -27.93 32.54
N GLN A 316 19.80 -27.65 33.59
CA GLN A 316 20.88 -26.66 33.59
C GLN A 316 22.16 -27.13 32.89
N ARG A 317 22.40 -28.44 32.74
CA ARG A 317 23.55 -29.02 32.01
C ARG A 317 23.21 -29.54 30.61
N CYS A 318 22.20 -28.95 29.98
CA CYS A 318 21.88 -29.24 28.59
C CYS A 318 22.57 -28.23 27.66
N GLU A 319 23.40 -28.71 26.74
CA GLU A 319 24.00 -27.90 25.69
C GLU A 319 23.16 -27.95 24.41
N THR A 320 23.01 -26.80 23.76
CA THR A 320 22.38 -26.75 22.43
C THR A 320 23.35 -27.24 21.37
N VAL A 321 22.92 -28.21 20.57
CA VAL A 321 23.75 -28.83 19.52
C VAL A 321 23.29 -28.41 18.14
N TRP A 322 22.00 -28.12 17.98
CA TRP A 322 21.41 -27.76 16.69
C TRP A 322 20.20 -26.84 16.87
N THR A 323 20.12 -25.81 16.03
CA THR A 323 18.95 -24.94 15.88
C THR A 323 18.40 -25.00 14.44
N ASP A 324 17.09 -25.08 14.32
CA ASP A 324 16.33 -25.03 13.06
C ASP A 324 15.31 -23.90 13.12
N GLU A 325 15.52 -22.88 12.29
CA GLU A 325 14.69 -21.69 12.19
C GLU A 325 13.88 -21.70 10.89
N TYR A 326 12.57 -21.57 11.03
CA TYR A 326 11.63 -21.55 9.91
C TYR A 326 10.62 -20.42 10.10
N ARG A 327 10.29 -19.71 9.02
CA ARG A 327 9.43 -18.53 9.07
C ARG A 327 8.24 -18.61 8.13
N TYR A 328 7.18 -17.91 8.53
CA TYR A 328 5.93 -17.76 7.80
C TYR A 328 5.51 -16.29 7.86
N GLU A 329 5.10 -15.74 6.73
CA GLU A 329 4.71 -14.33 6.63
C GLU A 329 3.51 -14.18 5.70
N SER A 330 2.56 -13.34 6.09
CA SER A 330 1.42 -12.94 5.27
C SER A 330 0.97 -11.52 5.62
N GLY A 331 0.12 -10.97 4.76
CA GLY A 331 -0.70 -9.80 5.08
C GLY A 331 -2.18 -10.12 4.94
N ILE A 332 -3.02 -9.40 5.68
CA ILE A 332 -4.46 -9.31 5.45
C ILE A 332 -4.81 -7.86 5.16
N THR A 333 -5.63 -7.62 4.14
CA THR A 333 -6.30 -6.33 3.94
C THR A 333 -7.79 -6.49 4.11
N THR A 334 -8.41 -5.63 4.93
CA THR A 334 -9.86 -5.49 5.04
C THR A 334 -10.29 -4.15 4.46
N HIS A 335 -11.22 -4.14 3.52
CA HIS A 335 -11.66 -2.92 2.84
C HIS A 335 -13.12 -2.97 2.39
N ASP A 336 -13.76 -1.81 2.32
CA ASP A 336 -15.16 -1.64 1.88
C ASP A 336 -15.27 -1.00 0.49
N VAL A 337 -14.15 -0.87 -0.24
CA VAL A 337 -14.06 -0.06 -1.47
C VAL A 337 -15.00 -0.56 -2.58
N VAL A 338 -15.33 -1.85 -2.55
CA VAL A 338 -16.24 -2.49 -3.52
C VAL A 338 -17.68 -2.04 -3.28
N ASP A 339 -18.08 -1.83 -2.02
CA ASP A 339 -19.41 -1.31 -1.67
C ASP A 339 -19.60 0.12 -2.18
N TRP A 340 -18.52 0.90 -2.17
CA TRP A 340 -18.49 2.25 -2.72
C TRP A 340 -18.49 2.32 -4.25
N LEU A 341 -18.34 1.19 -4.96
CA LEU A 341 -18.17 1.16 -6.41
C LEU A 341 -19.28 1.90 -7.15
N LEU A 342 -20.55 1.72 -6.75
CA LEU A 342 -21.68 2.35 -7.41
C LEU A 342 -21.59 3.89 -7.29
N ILE A 343 -21.31 4.39 -6.09
CA ILE A 343 -21.21 5.83 -5.81
C ILE A 343 -20.03 6.43 -6.58
N VAL A 344 -18.86 5.79 -6.51
CA VAL A 344 -17.65 6.25 -7.19
C VAL A 344 -17.84 6.23 -8.71
N ALA A 345 -18.46 5.18 -9.25
CA ALA A 345 -18.74 5.07 -10.68
C ALA A 345 -19.72 6.16 -11.13
N LEU A 346 -20.80 6.40 -10.39
CA LEU A 346 -21.77 7.46 -10.72
C LEU A 346 -21.13 8.85 -10.71
N LEU A 347 -20.32 9.16 -9.69
CA LEU A 347 -19.60 10.43 -9.61
C LEU A 347 -18.67 10.64 -10.82
N ARG A 348 -17.87 9.62 -11.16
CA ARG A 348 -16.93 9.69 -12.28
C ARG A 348 -17.62 9.78 -13.64
N VAL A 349 -18.61 8.91 -13.88
CA VAL A 349 -19.34 8.89 -15.15
C VAL A 349 -20.10 10.21 -15.34
N THR A 350 -20.76 10.73 -14.31
CA THR A 350 -21.48 12.01 -14.37
C THR A 350 -20.53 13.16 -14.68
N ALA A 351 -19.38 13.23 -13.99
CA ALA A 351 -18.36 14.23 -14.27
C ALA A 351 -17.84 14.13 -15.71
N GLN A 352 -17.59 12.91 -16.19
CA GLN A 352 -17.08 12.67 -17.52
C GLN A 352 -18.09 13.04 -18.62
N VAL A 353 -19.36 12.66 -18.45
CA VAL A 353 -20.44 13.04 -19.36
C VAL A 353 -20.60 14.55 -19.39
N TYR A 354 -20.57 15.22 -18.23
CA TYR A 354 -20.65 16.68 -18.15
C TYR A 354 -19.53 17.36 -18.96
N VAL A 355 -18.30 16.89 -18.78
CA VAL A 355 -17.13 17.43 -19.50
C VAL A 355 -17.24 17.15 -21.00
N ALA A 356 -17.66 15.95 -21.41
CA ALA A 356 -17.83 15.59 -22.81
C ALA A 356 -18.89 16.48 -23.49
N VAL A 357 -20.05 16.67 -22.85
CA VAL A 357 -21.10 17.58 -23.33
C VAL A 357 -20.56 19.00 -23.46
N ARG A 358 -19.80 19.49 -22.46
CA ARG A 358 -19.21 20.83 -22.50
C ARG A 358 -18.22 21.00 -23.67
N LEU A 359 -17.41 19.99 -23.97
CA LEU A 359 -16.50 20.01 -25.12
C LEU A 359 -17.25 19.97 -26.46
N LEU A 360 -18.31 19.16 -26.57
CA LEU A 360 -19.15 19.11 -27.76
C LEU A 360 -19.85 20.46 -28.00
N LEU A 361 -20.37 21.09 -26.94
CA LEU A 361 -20.97 22.41 -27.00
C LEU A 361 -19.94 23.47 -27.40
N LEU A 362 -18.74 23.42 -26.84
CA LEU A 362 -17.67 24.34 -27.21
C LEU A 362 -17.34 24.22 -28.71
N PHE A 363 -17.14 22.99 -29.19
CA PHE A 363 -16.87 22.73 -30.60
C PHE A 363 -18.03 23.23 -31.48
N SER A 364 -19.27 22.93 -31.11
CA SER A 364 -20.48 23.35 -31.83
C SER A 364 -20.60 24.87 -31.91
N VAL A 365 -20.37 25.58 -30.81
CA VAL A 365 -20.39 27.05 -30.77
C VAL A 365 -19.27 27.62 -31.63
N CYS A 366 -18.04 27.10 -31.51
CA CYS A 366 -16.94 27.53 -32.37
C CYS A 366 -17.21 27.25 -33.86
N TYR A 367 -17.89 26.15 -34.19
CA TYR A 367 -18.28 25.82 -35.56
C TYR A 367 -19.31 26.80 -36.10
N VAL A 368 -20.38 27.08 -35.36
CA VAL A 368 -21.42 28.04 -35.74
C VAL A 368 -20.82 29.43 -35.91
N VAL A 369 -19.98 29.89 -34.98
CA VAL A 369 -19.32 31.19 -35.05
C VAL A 369 -18.41 31.29 -36.29
N ARG A 370 -17.60 30.26 -36.57
CA ARG A 370 -16.72 30.28 -37.76
C ARG A 370 -17.51 30.19 -39.07
N ARG A 371 -18.63 29.48 -39.10
CA ARG A 371 -19.48 29.41 -40.29
C ARG A 371 -20.20 30.73 -40.59
N GLN A 372 -20.43 31.56 -39.57
CA GLN A 372 -21.04 32.89 -39.72
C GLN A 372 -20.04 33.98 -40.13
N GLU A 373 -18.73 33.72 -40.11
CA GLU A 373 -17.73 34.68 -40.60
C GLU A 373 -17.75 34.74 -42.13
N ASP A 374 -17.80 35.95 -42.70
CA ASP A 374 -17.86 36.20 -44.15
C ASP A 374 -16.75 35.46 -44.93
N THR A 375 -15.57 35.31 -44.31
CA THR A 375 -14.41 34.58 -44.86
C THR A 375 -14.67 33.09 -45.10
N TYR A 376 -15.53 32.47 -44.28
CA TYR A 376 -15.75 31.02 -44.25
C TYR A 376 -17.19 30.61 -44.60
N ALA A 377 -18.12 31.57 -44.71
CA ALA A 377 -19.54 31.32 -45.00
C ALA A 377 -19.78 30.56 -46.32
N SER A 378 -18.94 30.79 -47.33
CA SER A 378 -19.01 30.14 -48.66
C SER A 378 -17.99 29.01 -48.86
N ARG A 379 -17.20 28.67 -47.83
CA ARG A 379 -16.14 27.65 -47.94
C ARG A 379 -16.69 26.24 -47.69
N SER A 380 -15.97 25.23 -48.18
CA SER A 380 -16.33 23.83 -47.94
C SER A 380 -16.26 23.47 -46.46
N ILE A 381 -17.09 22.49 -46.05
CA ILE A 381 -17.22 22.04 -44.64
C ILE A 381 -15.86 21.72 -44.02
N GLY A 382 -14.96 21.07 -44.77
CA GLY A 382 -13.62 20.72 -44.27
C GLY A 382 -12.77 21.94 -43.86
N HIS A 383 -12.87 23.06 -44.59
CA HIS A 383 -12.16 24.29 -44.22
C HIS A 383 -12.73 24.92 -42.96
N VAL A 384 -14.06 24.91 -42.79
CA VAL A 384 -14.72 25.42 -41.59
C VAL A 384 -14.33 24.56 -40.38
N VAL A 385 -14.38 23.23 -40.50
CA VAL A 385 -13.97 22.29 -39.43
C VAL A 385 -12.51 22.52 -39.03
N ARG A 386 -11.60 22.70 -39.99
CA ARG A 386 -10.19 23.00 -39.70
C ARG A 386 -10.04 24.32 -38.95
N ALA A 387 -10.75 25.37 -39.36
CA ALA A 387 -10.73 26.67 -38.67
C ALA A 387 -11.33 26.57 -37.26
N THR A 388 -12.37 25.76 -37.06
CA THR A 388 -12.96 25.45 -35.76
C THR A 388 -11.95 24.75 -34.85
N LEU A 389 -11.28 23.69 -35.33
CA LEU A 389 -10.25 22.98 -34.57
C LEU A 389 -9.11 23.91 -34.14
N MET A 390 -8.66 24.80 -35.03
CA MET A 390 -7.65 25.80 -34.70
C MET A 390 -8.15 26.79 -33.63
N THR A 391 -9.42 27.17 -33.67
CA THR A 391 -10.02 28.07 -32.67
C THR A 391 -10.13 27.40 -31.31
N VAL A 392 -10.62 26.15 -31.27
CA VAL A 392 -10.69 25.34 -30.04
C VAL A 392 -9.31 25.17 -29.42
N ALA A 393 -8.28 24.90 -30.23
CA ALA A 393 -6.93 24.72 -29.74
C ALA A 393 -6.26 26.01 -29.21
N LYS A 394 -6.72 27.19 -29.64
CA LYS A 394 -6.28 28.49 -29.11
C LYS A 394 -6.89 28.79 -27.74
N LEU A 395 -8.02 28.18 -27.39
CA LEU A 395 -8.66 28.39 -26.09
C LEU A 395 -7.89 27.64 -24.99
N PRO A 396 -7.66 28.26 -23.82
CA PRO A 396 -6.97 27.61 -22.72
C PRO A 396 -7.82 26.45 -22.21
N CYS A 397 -7.34 25.22 -22.40
CA CYS A 397 -8.04 24.01 -21.96
C CYS A 397 -8.36 24.06 -20.47
N GLN A 398 -7.47 24.63 -19.64
CA GLN A 398 -7.66 24.71 -18.19
C GLN A 398 -8.94 25.47 -17.80
N GLY A 399 -9.29 26.55 -18.52
CA GLY A 399 -10.50 27.32 -18.25
C GLY A 399 -11.79 26.60 -18.65
N ILE A 400 -11.73 25.70 -19.62
CA ILE A 400 -12.88 24.91 -20.07
C ILE A 400 -13.10 23.71 -19.17
N VAL A 401 -12.01 23.08 -18.74
CA VAL A 401 -12.03 21.83 -17.98
C VAL A 401 -12.25 22.12 -16.49
N TYR A 402 -11.40 22.98 -15.91
CA TYR A 402 -11.41 23.30 -14.48
C TYR A 402 -12.24 24.56 -14.16
N GLY A 403 -12.81 25.22 -15.17
CA GLY A 403 -13.64 26.42 -14.93
C GLY A 403 -15.04 26.13 -14.40
N SER A 404 -15.49 24.87 -14.38
CA SER A 404 -16.73 24.50 -13.68
C SER A 404 -16.37 23.75 -12.39
N PRO A 405 -16.93 24.14 -11.24
CA PRO A 405 -16.67 23.46 -9.98
C PRO A 405 -17.32 22.08 -9.94
N PHE A 406 -18.46 21.87 -10.62
CA PHE A 406 -19.23 20.63 -10.54
C PHE A 406 -18.43 19.35 -10.89
N PRO A 407 -17.82 19.22 -12.09
CA PRO A 407 -17.05 18.01 -12.42
C PRO A 407 -15.82 17.84 -11.51
N VAL A 408 -15.20 18.95 -11.08
CA VAL A 408 -14.07 18.91 -10.14
C VAL A 408 -14.51 18.32 -8.80
N TRP A 409 -15.63 18.77 -8.24
CA TRP A 409 -16.18 18.22 -7.01
C TRP A 409 -16.54 16.74 -7.14
N CYS A 410 -17.18 16.32 -8.24
CA CYS A 410 -17.49 14.92 -8.48
C CYS A 410 -16.22 14.05 -8.53
N TYR A 411 -15.19 14.48 -9.27
CA TYR A 411 -13.92 13.76 -9.33
C TYR A 411 -13.18 13.73 -8.00
N VAL A 412 -13.15 14.84 -7.27
CA VAL A 412 -12.53 14.90 -5.95
C VAL A 412 -13.27 14.01 -4.95
N ALA A 413 -14.60 14.06 -4.90
CA ALA A 413 -15.39 13.20 -4.02
C ALA A 413 -15.14 11.72 -4.33
N ALA A 414 -15.15 11.34 -5.62
CA ALA A 414 -14.84 9.98 -6.04
C ALA A 414 -13.41 9.55 -5.63
N HIS A 415 -12.44 10.45 -5.79
CA HIS A 415 -11.05 10.20 -5.41
C HIS A 415 -10.87 10.11 -3.89
N LEU A 416 -11.51 10.97 -3.11
CA LEU A 416 -11.47 10.88 -1.64
C LEU A 416 -12.09 9.58 -1.14
N ILE A 417 -13.07 9.01 -1.85
CA ILE A 417 -13.61 7.70 -1.48
C ILE A 417 -12.58 6.60 -1.77
N ASP A 418 -11.98 6.52 -2.97
CA ASP A 418 -11.14 5.37 -3.37
C ASP A 418 -9.62 5.57 -3.26
N ALA A 419 -9.16 6.72 -2.76
CA ALA A 419 -7.75 7.03 -2.53
C ALA A 419 -7.06 6.05 -1.56
N PRO A 420 -7.65 5.67 -0.40
CA PRO A 420 -6.99 4.77 0.55
C PRO A 420 -6.59 3.44 -0.09
N MET A 421 -7.45 2.88 -0.94
CA MET A 421 -7.15 1.65 -1.67
C MET A 421 -6.12 1.88 -2.79
N SER A 422 -6.25 2.98 -3.52
CA SER A 422 -5.33 3.31 -4.61
C SER A 422 -3.90 3.50 -4.14
N TYR A 423 -3.70 4.10 -2.96
CA TYR A 423 -2.39 4.25 -2.35
C TYR A 423 -1.85 2.94 -1.78
N GLU A 424 -2.70 2.04 -1.29
CA GLU A 424 -2.29 0.70 -0.86
C GLU A 424 -1.80 -0.14 -2.05
N VAL A 425 -2.59 -0.20 -3.14
CA VAL A 425 -2.20 -0.90 -4.38
C VAL A 425 -0.89 -0.37 -4.95
N THR A 426 -0.79 0.96 -5.02
CA THR A 426 0.43 1.63 -5.51
C THR A 426 1.60 1.28 -4.59
N GLY A 427 1.42 1.43 -3.27
CA GLY A 427 2.45 1.14 -2.27
C GLY A 427 2.93 -0.30 -2.32
N ASN A 428 2.03 -1.26 -2.50
CA ASN A 428 2.35 -2.68 -2.65
C ASN A 428 3.22 -2.97 -3.87
N SER A 429 3.06 -2.20 -4.96
CA SER A 429 3.92 -2.31 -6.15
C SER A 429 5.36 -1.86 -5.90
N PHE A 430 5.64 -1.17 -4.79
CA PHE A 430 6.95 -0.64 -4.44
C PHE A 430 7.52 -1.21 -3.13
N ARG A 431 6.91 -2.24 -2.53
CA ARG A 431 7.43 -2.85 -1.29
C ARG A 431 8.68 -3.69 -1.58
N THR A 432 9.73 -3.52 -0.78
CA THR A 432 11.02 -4.20 -0.96
C THR A 432 10.97 -5.69 -0.57
N LEU A 433 10.00 -6.09 0.25
CA LEU A 433 9.79 -7.47 0.72
C LEU A 433 9.60 -8.52 -0.39
N GLN A 434 9.24 -8.12 -1.60
CA GLN A 434 9.16 -9.05 -2.74
C GLN A 434 10.49 -9.35 -3.43
N GLY A 435 11.63 -8.82 -2.94
CA GLY A 435 13.00 -9.38 -3.07
C GLY A 435 13.54 -9.70 -4.46
N SER A 436 12.77 -9.42 -5.51
CA SER A 436 13.09 -9.71 -6.90
C SER A 436 12.98 -8.39 -7.64
N ALA A 437 14.03 -8.08 -8.41
CA ALA A 437 14.12 -6.90 -9.26
C ALA A 437 12.75 -6.56 -9.82
N VAL A 438 12.21 -5.40 -9.45
CA VAL A 438 10.85 -5.02 -9.79
C VAL A 438 10.72 -5.02 -11.31
N SER A 439 10.18 -6.10 -11.86
CA SER A 439 9.98 -6.25 -13.30
C SER A 439 8.71 -5.50 -13.64
N PHE A 440 8.82 -4.18 -13.64
CA PHE A 440 7.73 -3.33 -14.05
C PHE A 440 7.46 -3.58 -15.54
N SER A 441 6.34 -4.24 -15.84
CA SER A 441 5.79 -4.18 -17.18
C SER A 441 5.44 -2.73 -17.50
N VAL A 442 5.71 -2.28 -18.73
CA VAL A 442 5.33 -0.93 -19.21
C VAL A 442 3.85 -0.66 -18.99
N VAL A 443 3.01 -1.69 -19.12
CA VAL A 443 1.57 -1.62 -18.86
C VAL A 443 1.30 -1.31 -17.39
N HIS A 444 1.99 -1.97 -16.46
CA HIS A 444 1.82 -1.73 -15.02
C HIS A 444 2.21 -0.30 -14.64
N ILE A 445 3.33 0.21 -15.18
CA ILE A 445 3.74 1.62 -14.98
C ILE A 445 2.68 2.57 -15.54
N ALA A 446 2.20 2.32 -16.77
CA ALA A 446 1.19 3.15 -17.40
C ALA A 446 -0.11 3.19 -16.58
N THR A 447 -0.53 2.05 -16.01
CA THR A 447 -1.70 1.97 -15.12
C THR A 447 -1.47 2.71 -13.80
N LEU A 448 -0.29 2.58 -13.18
CA LEU A 448 0.04 3.33 -11.97
C LEU A 448 0.05 4.84 -12.23
N CYS A 449 0.73 5.29 -13.28
CA CYS A 449 0.71 6.70 -13.70
C CYS A 449 -0.72 7.17 -14.00
N ALA A 450 -1.54 6.30 -14.62
CA ALA A 450 -2.91 6.61 -14.91
C ALA A 450 -3.77 6.85 -13.67
N ILE A 451 -3.60 6.04 -12.63
CA ILE A 451 -4.30 6.19 -11.36
C ILE A 451 -3.81 7.46 -10.65
N GLN A 452 -2.49 7.71 -10.63
CA GLN A 452 -1.90 8.87 -9.96
C GLN A 452 -2.25 10.21 -10.63
N MET A 453 -2.57 10.23 -11.93
CA MET A 453 -3.07 11.44 -12.60
C MET A 453 -4.38 11.98 -11.98
N ARG A 454 -5.14 11.18 -11.23
CA ARG A 454 -6.34 11.63 -10.51
C ARG A 454 -6.06 12.71 -9.47
N ASN A 455 -4.83 12.81 -8.98
CA ASN A 455 -4.40 13.86 -8.05
C ASN A 455 -4.55 15.27 -8.64
N VAL A 456 -4.61 15.40 -9.98
CA VAL A 456 -4.86 16.69 -10.66
C VAL A 456 -6.18 17.32 -10.22
N TRP A 457 -7.18 16.52 -9.85
CA TRP A 457 -8.48 17.02 -9.42
C TRP A 457 -8.40 17.68 -8.04
N LEU A 458 -7.57 17.16 -7.13
CA LEU A 458 -7.29 17.81 -5.84
C LEU A 458 -6.58 19.15 -6.03
N LEU A 459 -5.60 19.21 -6.94
CA LEU A 459 -4.93 20.47 -7.29
C LEU A 459 -5.89 21.49 -7.90
N ALA A 460 -6.80 21.04 -8.78
CA ALA A 460 -7.82 21.88 -9.38
C ALA A 460 -8.77 22.45 -8.32
N LEU A 461 -9.21 21.65 -7.35
CA LEU A 461 -10.01 22.12 -6.23
C LEU A 461 -9.25 23.15 -5.38
N GLY A 462 -7.99 22.88 -5.04
CA GLY A 462 -7.14 23.82 -4.31
C GLY A 462 -7.00 25.18 -5.03
N LEU A 463 -6.83 25.16 -6.35
CA LEU A 463 -6.79 26.38 -7.16
C LEU A 463 -8.15 27.10 -7.20
N GLN A 464 -9.27 26.38 -7.31
CA GLN A 464 -10.61 26.98 -7.23
C GLN A 464 -10.85 27.65 -5.87
N LEU A 465 -10.43 27.01 -4.78
CA LEU A 465 -10.55 27.54 -3.43
C LEU A 465 -9.67 28.78 -3.23
N THR A 466 -8.43 28.79 -3.70
CA THR A 466 -7.55 29.96 -3.59
C THR A 466 -8.09 31.15 -4.39
N VAL A 467 -8.59 30.92 -5.61
CA VAL A 467 -9.25 31.98 -6.41
C VAL A 467 -10.50 32.49 -5.71
N TRP A 468 -11.33 31.60 -5.17
CA TRP A 468 -12.54 31.99 -4.43
C TRP A 468 -12.21 32.82 -3.18
N LEU A 469 -11.22 32.39 -2.39
CA LEU A 469 -10.73 33.12 -1.22
C LEU A 469 -10.18 34.50 -1.61
N HIS A 470 -9.42 34.57 -2.70
CA HIS A 470 -8.87 35.83 -3.20
C HIS A 470 -9.96 36.80 -3.66
N ILE A 471 -10.99 36.31 -4.37
CA ILE A 471 -12.14 37.13 -4.79
C ILE A 471 -12.89 37.66 -3.54
N ARG A 472 -13.11 36.80 -2.55
CA ARG A 472 -13.80 37.18 -1.31
C ARG A 472 -13.00 38.19 -0.49
N ALA A 473 -11.68 37.99 -0.36
CA ALA A 473 -10.78 38.90 0.35
C ALA A 473 -10.65 40.26 -0.36
N SER A 474 -10.73 40.29 -1.68
CA SER A 474 -10.66 41.52 -2.48
C SER A 474 -11.98 42.31 -2.56
N GLY A 475 -13.03 41.87 -1.86
CA GLY A 475 -14.30 42.60 -1.71
C GLY A 475 -15.07 42.83 -3.01
N ARG A 476 -14.74 42.11 -4.09
CA ARG A 476 -15.42 42.29 -5.39
C ARG A 476 -16.70 41.45 -5.44
N PRO A 477 -17.88 42.04 -5.69
CA PRO A 477 -19.12 41.28 -5.80
C PRO A 477 -19.08 40.31 -6.98
N VAL A 478 -19.54 39.08 -6.73
CA VAL A 478 -19.54 37.92 -7.66
C VAL A 478 -20.34 38.19 -8.95
N THR A 479 -21.28 39.14 -8.91
CA THR A 479 -22.14 39.51 -10.05
C THR A 479 -21.42 40.28 -11.16
N ALA A 480 -20.22 40.82 -10.93
CA ALA A 480 -19.50 41.60 -11.94
C ALA A 480 -18.68 40.75 -12.94
N SER A 481 -18.51 39.44 -12.73
CA SER A 481 -17.61 38.62 -13.58
C SER A 481 -18.26 37.96 -14.80
N LEU A 482 -19.59 37.90 -14.87
CA LEU A 482 -20.30 37.42 -16.08
C LEU A 482 -20.57 38.54 -17.10
N ALA A 483 -20.29 39.80 -16.75
CA ALA A 483 -20.59 40.96 -17.58
C ALA A 483 -19.46 42.00 -17.62
N SER A 484 -18.19 41.61 -17.67
CA SER A 484 -17.14 42.52 -18.17
C SER A 484 -15.80 41.82 -18.43
N PRO A 485 -15.36 41.73 -19.70
CA PRO A 485 -13.98 41.39 -20.04
C PRO A 485 -13.06 42.63 -20.17
N SER A 486 -13.45 43.82 -19.68
CA SER A 486 -12.74 45.07 -20.04
C SER A 486 -11.65 45.54 -19.08
N THR A 487 -11.34 44.83 -17.99
CA THR A 487 -10.31 45.30 -17.04
C THR A 487 -9.38 44.18 -16.57
N ARG A 488 -8.43 43.79 -17.44
CA ARG A 488 -7.08 43.30 -17.07
C ARG A 488 -6.26 42.95 -18.33
N TRP A 489 -5.81 43.96 -19.07
CA TRP A 489 -4.67 43.87 -20.00
C TRP A 489 -3.84 45.17 -20.05
N ALA A 490 -3.87 45.95 -18.97
CA ALA A 490 -2.97 47.08 -18.77
C ALA A 490 -2.17 46.82 -17.49
N LEU A 491 -1.16 45.96 -17.60
CA LEU A 491 0.01 45.83 -16.72
C LEU A 491 0.89 44.70 -17.30
N SER A 492 1.43 44.95 -18.49
CA SER A 492 2.70 44.42 -19.02
C SER A 492 2.89 44.92 -20.45
N ARG A 493 3.08 46.23 -20.56
CA ARG A 493 4.02 46.91 -21.44
C ARG A 493 4.08 48.37 -21.04
#